data_AF-A0A382FSJ1-F1
#
_entry.id   AF-A0A382FSJ1-F1
#
_cell.length_a   1.000
_cell.length_b   1.000
_cell.length_c   1.000
_cell.angle_alpha   90.00
_cell.angle_beta   90.00
_cell.angle_gamma   90.00
#
_symmetry.space_group_name_H-M   'P 1'
#
loop_
_entity.id
_entity.type
_entity.pdbx_description
1 polymer ?
#
loop_
_entity_poly.entity_id
_entity_poly.type
_entity_poly.pdbx_seq_one_letter_code
_entity_poly.pdbx_strand_id
1 'polypeptide(L)'
;MKYPVLVPNIFNYPFTYESEIQLQVGDYVKVPFGKSVITGVVWNEFEKKKNKKFNIKKILEKINIKPLKNETINFLNLLSEYNLVPKGMCLKLHLLAGEAISPFDKKKYEEYNIVDKKTEFKLSFEQKKILKEVLKNSKDFRVHLLQGTTGSGKTIVYFRVIEDKLNQGSQALILLPEIGLTSEFEKKFKDYFGFNAAIWHSGITQKRKKIIWSGLSEGNIKVVIGARSSLFLPFKKLGVIIVDEEHDQSYKQDEGVNYNARDMAIARASFENVPINLVTAVPSIETYANIKNYKYSFSRLINRYKEANLPSHQIINLKKNKLSKQSWISSDAVDKVKEHLKLGNQILFFINRRGFAPYV
;
A
#
# COMPACT_ATOMS: atom_id res chain seq x y z
N MET A 1 -29.88 -15.38 19.10
CA MET A 1 -28.93 -14.40 19.69
C MET A 1 -28.87 -13.16 18.80
N LYS A 2 -28.61 -11.97 19.37
CA LYS A 2 -28.48 -10.72 18.60
C LYS A 2 -27.02 -10.45 18.27
N TYR A 3 -26.76 -9.99 17.05
CA TYR A 3 -25.42 -9.67 16.56
C TYR A 3 -25.41 -8.30 15.87
N PRO A 4 -24.36 -7.48 16.07
CA PRO A 4 -24.19 -6.26 15.31
C PRO A 4 -23.51 -6.58 13.98
N VAL A 5 -24.14 -6.24 12.86
CA VAL A 5 -23.59 -6.48 11.52
C VAL A 5 -23.32 -5.16 10.83
N LEU A 6 -22.04 -4.89 10.54
CA LEU A 6 -21.66 -3.75 9.72
C LEU A 6 -21.82 -4.13 8.24
N VAL A 7 -22.45 -3.23 7.48
CA VAL A 7 -22.72 -3.42 6.05
C VAL A 7 -21.90 -2.42 5.22
N PRO A 8 -21.45 -2.77 4.00
CA PRO A 8 -20.51 -1.97 3.20
C PRO A 8 -21.20 -0.80 2.49
N ASN A 9 -21.81 0.11 3.26
CA ASN A 9 -22.61 1.24 2.77
C ASN A 9 -22.34 2.50 3.61
N ILE A 10 -23.00 3.62 3.31
CA ILE A 10 -22.79 4.95 3.90
C ILE A 10 -23.31 5.08 5.36
N PHE A 11 -23.10 4.07 6.20
CA PHE A 11 -23.48 4.08 7.61
C PHE A 11 -22.26 4.01 8.52
N ASN A 12 -22.31 4.78 9.61
CA ASN A 12 -21.24 4.84 10.60
C ASN A 12 -21.49 3.95 11.83
N TYR A 13 -22.45 3.04 11.74
CA TYR A 13 -22.84 2.12 12.80
C TYR A 13 -23.28 0.78 12.19
N PRO A 14 -23.10 -0.33 12.93
CA PRO A 14 -23.63 -1.63 12.53
C PRO A 14 -25.14 -1.71 12.81
N PHE A 15 -25.83 -2.62 12.12
CA PHE A 15 -27.25 -2.89 12.33
C PHE A 15 -27.43 -4.14 13.18
N THR A 16 -28.44 -4.15 14.04
CA THR A 16 -28.73 -5.31 14.88
C THR A 16 -29.53 -6.36 14.10
N TYR A 17 -29.00 -7.59 14.03
CA TYR A 17 -29.68 -8.76 13.45
C TYR A 17 -29.82 -9.88 14.47
N GLU A 18 -30.72 -10.82 14.21
CA GLU A 18 -30.88 -12.04 15.00
C GLU A 18 -30.37 -13.26 14.24
N SER A 19 -29.73 -14.20 14.93
CA SER A 19 -29.38 -15.50 14.34
C SER A 19 -29.53 -16.63 15.35
N GLU A 20 -29.91 -17.79 14.83
CA GLU A 20 -29.91 -19.08 15.54
C GLU A 20 -28.51 -19.72 15.50
N ILE A 21 -27.66 -19.30 14.55
CA ILE A 21 -26.27 -19.75 14.43
C ILE A 21 -25.41 -18.97 15.43
N GLN A 22 -24.47 -19.66 16.08
CA GLN A 22 -23.46 -19.01 16.90
C GLN A 22 -22.42 -18.34 16.01
N LEU A 23 -22.29 -17.02 16.14
CA LEU A 23 -21.36 -16.19 15.37
C LEU A 23 -20.37 -15.51 16.30
N GLN A 24 -19.20 -15.17 15.76
CA GLN A 24 -18.18 -14.40 16.43
C GLN A 24 -17.87 -13.11 15.68
N VAL A 25 -17.24 -12.16 16.36
CA VAL A 25 -16.73 -10.93 15.74
C VAL A 25 -15.83 -11.29 14.56
N GLY A 26 -16.03 -10.58 13.45
CA GLY A 26 -15.32 -10.81 12.20
C GLY A 26 -15.97 -11.82 11.25
N ASP A 27 -16.96 -12.61 11.69
CA ASP A 27 -17.66 -13.53 10.79
C ASP A 27 -18.33 -12.76 9.64
N TYR A 28 -18.10 -13.21 8.41
CA TYR A 28 -18.80 -12.71 7.23
C TYR A 28 -20.16 -13.38 7.13
N VAL A 29 -21.21 -12.59 6.88
CA VAL A 29 -22.59 -13.06 6.84
C VAL A 29 -23.35 -12.46 5.66
N LYS A 30 -24.36 -13.16 5.15
CA LYS A 30 -25.39 -12.54 4.30
C LYS A 30 -26.58 -12.11 5.13
N VAL A 31 -26.99 -10.87 4.92
CA VAL A 31 -28.11 -10.27 5.63
C VAL A 31 -29.06 -9.56 4.66
N PRO A 32 -30.37 -9.55 4.94
CA PRO A 32 -31.31 -8.73 4.19
C PRO A 32 -31.10 -7.26 4.54
N PHE A 33 -30.96 -6.41 3.53
CA PHE A 33 -30.80 -4.97 3.70
C PHE A 33 -31.62 -4.22 2.64
N GLY A 34 -32.69 -3.53 3.08
CA GLY A 34 -33.70 -3.02 2.16
C GLY A 34 -34.36 -4.15 1.37
N LYS A 35 -34.24 -4.09 0.03
CA LYS A 35 -34.77 -5.07 -0.93
C LYS A 35 -33.73 -6.11 -1.39
N SER A 36 -32.48 -5.98 -1.01
CA SER A 36 -31.39 -6.86 -1.46
C SER A 36 -30.82 -7.68 -0.31
N VAL A 37 -30.06 -8.71 -0.66
CA VAL A 37 -29.21 -9.46 0.26
C VAL A 37 -27.78 -9.00 0.04
N ILE A 38 -27.11 -8.60 1.12
CA ILE A 38 -25.74 -8.07 1.05
C ILE A 38 -24.81 -8.80 2.00
N THR A 39 -23.52 -8.76 1.70
CA THR A 39 -22.48 -9.24 2.62
C THR A 39 -22.27 -8.21 3.71
N GLY A 40 -22.35 -8.64 4.97
CA GLY A 40 -21.94 -7.86 6.13
C GLY A 40 -20.89 -8.60 6.95
N VAL A 41 -20.36 -7.93 7.97
CA VAL A 41 -19.42 -8.50 8.93
C VAL A 41 -19.96 -8.31 10.34
N VAL A 42 -19.94 -9.36 11.16
CA VAL A 42 -20.25 -9.24 12.58
C VAL A 42 -19.20 -8.33 13.23
N TRP A 43 -19.65 -7.18 13.73
CA TRP A 43 -18.77 -6.12 14.20
C TRP A 43 -18.48 -6.23 15.70
N ASN A 44 -17.54 -5.43 16.19
CA ASN A 44 -17.07 -5.48 17.59
C ASN A 44 -17.93 -4.66 18.57
N GLU A 45 -18.90 -3.88 18.08
CA GLU A 45 -19.77 -3.04 18.89
C GLU A 45 -21.19 -3.03 18.33
N PHE A 46 -22.19 -2.80 19.18
CA PHE A 46 -23.56 -2.51 18.74
C PHE A 46 -23.72 -1.03 18.40
N GLU A 47 -24.77 -0.71 17.65
CA GLU A 47 -25.19 0.68 17.51
C GLU A 47 -25.40 1.32 18.90
N LYS A 48 -24.98 2.58 19.06
CA LYS A 48 -25.22 3.32 20.30
C LYS A 48 -26.73 3.37 20.55
N LYS A 49 -27.16 2.92 21.73
CA LYS A 49 -28.57 2.79 22.13
C LYS A 49 -29.33 4.08 21.78
N LYS A 50 -30.22 3.99 20.80
CA LYS A 50 -31.32 4.93 20.60
C LYS A 50 -32.56 4.26 21.21
N ASN A 51 -33.40 4.99 21.95
CA ASN A 51 -34.63 4.49 22.59
C ASN A 51 -35.73 4.08 21.57
N LYS A 52 -35.35 3.47 20.44
CA LYS A 52 -36.24 3.07 19.35
C LYS A 52 -36.45 1.55 19.41
N LYS A 53 -37.70 1.11 19.46
CA LYS A 53 -38.07 -0.28 19.19
C LYS A 53 -38.09 -0.47 17.68
N PHE A 54 -37.21 -1.31 17.16
CA PHE A 54 -37.14 -1.63 15.73
C PHE A 54 -37.38 -3.12 15.50
N ASN A 55 -37.93 -3.46 14.34
CA ASN A 55 -38.07 -4.85 13.92
C ASN A 55 -36.70 -5.40 13.50
N ILE A 56 -36.33 -6.56 14.04
CA ILE A 56 -35.01 -7.18 13.84
C ILE A 56 -35.16 -8.26 12.77
N LYS A 57 -34.34 -8.18 11.72
CA LYS A 57 -34.30 -9.21 10.67
C LYS A 57 -33.33 -10.33 11.07
N LYS A 58 -33.53 -11.52 10.50
CA LYS A 58 -32.63 -12.67 10.69
C LYS A 58 -31.41 -12.61 9.76
N ILE A 59 -30.27 -13.10 10.23
CA ILE A 59 -29.10 -13.43 9.41
C ILE A 59 -29.42 -14.67 8.58
N LEU A 60 -29.11 -14.64 7.28
CA LEU A 60 -29.49 -15.70 6.34
C LEU A 60 -28.45 -16.82 6.32
N GLU A 61 -27.17 -16.47 6.20
CA GLU A 61 -26.07 -17.43 6.15
C GLU A 61 -24.78 -16.84 6.72
N LYS A 62 -23.94 -17.71 7.29
CA LYS A 62 -22.53 -17.45 7.56
C LYS A 62 -21.73 -17.88 6.33
N ILE A 63 -20.90 -16.98 5.81
CA ILE A 63 -20.03 -17.28 4.66
C ILE A 63 -18.82 -18.08 5.18
N ASN A 64 -18.51 -19.20 4.52
CA ASN A 64 -17.43 -20.10 4.92
C ASN A 64 -16.03 -19.55 4.56
N ILE A 65 -15.61 -18.50 5.26
CA ILE A 65 -14.31 -17.84 5.17
C ILE A 65 -13.82 -17.59 6.60
N LYS A 66 -12.51 -17.54 6.80
CA LYS A 66 -11.96 -17.14 8.11
C LYS A 66 -12.48 -15.76 8.52
N PRO A 67 -12.81 -15.57 9.81
CA PRO A 67 -13.27 -14.29 10.31
C PRO A 67 -12.26 -13.18 10.02
N LEU A 68 -12.78 -11.96 9.79
CA LEU A 68 -11.97 -10.76 9.78
C LEU A 68 -11.31 -10.58 11.16
N LYS A 69 -9.99 -10.39 11.15
CA LYS A 69 -9.20 -10.18 12.37
C LYS A 69 -9.65 -8.93 13.13
N ASN A 70 -9.61 -9.00 14.45
CA ASN A 70 -9.94 -7.86 15.33
C ASN A 70 -9.01 -6.67 15.07
N GLU A 71 -7.74 -6.94 14.76
CA GLU A 71 -6.74 -5.94 14.38
C GLU A 71 -7.18 -5.18 13.14
N THR A 72 -7.72 -5.88 12.13
CA THR A 72 -8.25 -5.25 10.91
C THR A 72 -9.52 -4.46 11.20
N ILE A 73 -10.42 -4.96 12.05
CA ILE A 73 -11.62 -4.22 12.48
C ILE A 73 -11.24 -2.91 13.18
N ASN A 74 -10.26 -2.97 14.10
CA ASN A 74 -9.76 -1.80 14.81
C ASN A 74 -9.07 -0.81 13.86
N PHE A 75 -8.29 -1.30 12.90
CA PHE A 75 -7.74 -0.47 11.83
C PHE A 75 -8.83 0.24 11.01
N LEU A 76 -9.90 -0.46 10.62
CA LEU A 76 -11.01 0.14 9.87
C LEU A 76 -11.82 1.14 10.72
N ASN A 77 -11.94 0.91 12.02
CA ASN A 77 -12.52 1.88 12.95
C ASN A 77 -11.66 3.16 13.03
N LEU A 78 -10.33 3.02 13.17
CA LEU A 78 -9.43 4.18 13.16
C LEU A 78 -9.48 4.92 11.82
N LEU A 79 -9.48 4.20 10.70
CA LEU A 79 -9.61 4.78 9.36
C LEU A 79 -10.86 5.65 9.25
N SER A 80 -11.98 5.13 9.75
CA SER A 80 -13.28 5.80 9.77
C SER A 80 -13.24 7.08 10.61
N GLU A 81 -12.74 6.99 11.84
CA GLU A 81 -12.71 8.11 12.78
C GLU A 81 -11.72 9.20 12.34
N TYR A 82 -10.52 8.80 11.93
CA TYR A 82 -9.46 9.72 11.54
C TYR A 82 -9.79 10.50 10.27
N ASN A 83 -10.41 9.85 9.29
CA ASN A 83 -10.73 10.48 8.00
C ASN A 83 -12.18 10.99 7.92
N LEU A 84 -12.97 10.86 8.99
CA LEU A 84 -14.39 11.21 9.02
C LEU A 84 -15.22 10.51 7.93
N VAL A 85 -14.92 9.24 7.67
CA VAL A 85 -15.59 8.42 6.66
C VAL A 85 -16.48 7.39 7.36
N PRO A 86 -17.72 7.12 6.89
CA PRO A 86 -18.56 6.09 7.50
C PRO A 86 -17.88 4.71 7.58
N LYS A 87 -17.99 4.02 8.72
CA LYS A 87 -17.46 2.65 8.94
C LYS A 87 -17.81 1.68 7.82
N GLY A 88 -19.04 1.70 7.31
CA GLY A 88 -19.45 0.84 6.21
C GLY A 88 -18.72 1.12 4.90
N MET A 89 -18.35 2.38 4.62
CA MET A 89 -17.52 2.73 3.46
C MET A 89 -16.08 2.25 3.65
N CYS A 90 -15.56 2.25 4.89
CA CYS A 90 -14.27 1.66 5.21
C CYS A 90 -14.28 0.13 5.01
N LEU A 91 -15.32 -0.55 5.47
CA LEU A 91 -15.52 -1.99 5.21
C LEU A 91 -15.61 -2.29 3.71
N LYS A 92 -16.23 -1.40 2.93
CA LYS A 92 -16.31 -1.55 1.46
C LYS A 92 -14.94 -1.58 0.78
N LEU A 93 -13.91 -0.93 1.34
CA LEU A 93 -12.54 -1.01 0.81
C LEU A 93 -11.91 -2.39 1.02
N HIS A 94 -12.31 -3.09 2.07
CA HIS A 94 -11.83 -4.44 2.41
C HIS A 94 -12.52 -5.54 1.59
N LEU A 95 -13.79 -5.34 1.23
CA LEU A 95 -14.55 -6.28 0.41
C LEU A 95 -14.26 -6.09 -1.10
N LEU A 96 -14.32 -7.17 -1.87
CA LEU A 96 -14.19 -7.11 -3.32
C LEU A 96 -15.57 -6.98 -3.95
N ALA A 97 -15.87 -5.80 -4.51
CA ALA A 97 -17.19 -5.48 -5.07
C ALA A 97 -18.36 -5.71 -4.08
N GLY A 98 -18.12 -5.48 -2.78
CA GLY A 98 -19.10 -5.70 -1.72
C GLY A 98 -19.26 -7.17 -1.29
N GLU A 99 -18.37 -8.05 -1.75
CA GLU A 99 -18.38 -9.48 -1.41
C GLU A 99 -17.12 -9.90 -0.66
N ALA A 100 -17.28 -10.83 0.27
CA ALA A 100 -16.21 -11.66 0.78
C ALA A 100 -16.12 -12.90 -0.12
N ILE A 101 -14.91 -13.25 -0.57
CA ILE A 101 -14.74 -14.27 -1.60
C ILE A 101 -14.35 -15.60 -0.96
N SER A 102 -15.21 -16.61 -1.11
CA SER A 102 -14.94 -17.95 -0.62
C SER A 102 -13.68 -18.56 -1.28
N PRO A 103 -12.97 -19.45 -0.59
CA PRO A 103 -11.77 -20.08 -1.14
C PRO A 103 -12.07 -20.87 -2.43
N PHE A 104 -11.21 -20.71 -3.42
CA PHE A 104 -11.12 -21.59 -4.59
C PHE A 104 -10.28 -22.84 -4.32
N ASP A 105 -10.34 -23.80 -5.24
CA ASP A 105 -9.41 -24.92 -5.33
C ASP A 105 -7.94 -24.44 -5.34
N LYS A 106 -7.07 -25.17 -4.63
CA LYS A 106 -5.65 -24.83 -4.47
C LYS A 106 -4.92 -24.63 -5.81
N LYS A 107 -5.34 -25.32 -6.87
CA LYS A 107 -4.79 -25.17 -8.23
C LYS A 107 -4.85 -23.72 -8.73
N LYS A 108 -5.84 -22.94 -8.28
CA LYS A 108 -5.95 -21.51 -8.65
C LYS A 108 -4.85 -20.63 -8.07
N TYR A 109 -4.14 -21.09 -7.03
CA TYR A 109 -3.07 -20.34 -6.38
C TYR A 109 -1.67 -20.86 -6.74
N GLU A 110 -1.57 -21.95 -7.52
CA GLU A 110 -0.27 -22.58 -7.85
C GLU A 110 0.69 -21.61 -8.54
N GLU A 111 0.19 -20.70 -9.38
CA GLU A 111 1.01 -19.70 -10.08
C GLU A 111 1.84 -18.78 -9.16
N TYR A 112 1.45 -18.66 -7.88
CA TYR A 112 2.14 -17.86 -6.87
C TYR A 112 3.06 -18.68 -5.95
N ASN A 113 3.07 -20.00 -6.10
CA ASN A 113 3.80 -20.93 -5.24
C ASN A 113 4.89 -21.72 -6.00
N ILE A 114 4.88 -21.71 -7.32
CA ILE A 114 5.95 -22.29 -8.15
C ILE A 114 7.23 -21.51 -7.92
N VAL A 115 8.29 -22.22 -7.50
CA VAL A 115 9.62 -21.63 -7.26
C VAL A 115 10.56 -22.06 -8.38
N ASP A 116 10.86 -21.10 -9.25
CA ASP A 116 11.91 -21.14 -10.26
C ASP A 116 13.31 -20.88 -9.63
N LYS A 117 14.35 -21.03 -10.44
CA LYS A 117 15.73 -20.75 -10.02
C LYS A 117 15.90 -19.28 -9.63
N LYS A 118 16.30 -19.04 -8.38
CA LYS A 118 16.64 -17.71 -7.86
C LYS A 118 17.97 -17.21 -8.42
N THR A 119 18.05 -15.92 -8.72
CA THR A 119 19.31 -15.25 -9.02
C THR A 119 20.01 -14.88 -7.71
N GLU A 120 21.32 -15.13 -7.61
CA GLU A 120 22.09 -14.76 -6.43
C GLU A 120 22.42 -13.26 -6.43
N PHE A 121 21.87 -12.52 -5.46
CA PHE A 121 22.19 -11.10 -5.27
C PHE A 121 23.16 -10.92 -4.10
N LYS A 122 24.40 -10.50 -4.42
CA LYS A 122 25.42 -10.14 -3.42
C LYS A 122 25.20 -8.72 -2.94
N LEU A 123 24.99 -8.57 -1.63
CA LEU A 123 24.87 -7.27 -0.97
C LEU A 123 26.23 -6.60 -0.81
N SER A 124 26.28 -5.29 -1.00
CA SER A 124 27.45 -4.47 -0.61
C SER A 124 27.65 -4.48 0.90
N PHE A 125 28.83 -4.09 1.38
CA PHE A 125 29.11 -3.97 2.81
C PHE A 125 28.11 -3.01 3.51
N GLU A 126 27.82 -1.87 2.88
CA GLU A 126 26.85 -0.89 3.36
C GLU A 126 25.44 -1.48 3.46
N GLN A 127 24.99 -2.21 2.42
CA GLN A 127 23.68 -2.87 2.41
C GLN A 127 23.58 -3.97 3.48
N LYS A 128 24.65 -4.74 3.73
CA LYS A 128 24.68 -5.75 4.80
C LYS A 128 24.55 -5.11 6.18
N LYS A 129 25.27 -3.99 6.41
CA LYS A 129 25.20 -3.25 7.67
C LYS A 129 23.78 -2.73 7.91
N ILE A 130 23.20 -2.08 6.91
CA ILE A 130 21.82 -1.56 6.98
C ILE A 130 20.81 -2.68 7.18
N LEU A 131 20.92 -3.78 6.43
CA LEU A 131 20.02 -4.92 6.60
C LEU A 131 20.05 -5.47 8.04
N LYS A 132 21.23 -5.58 8.65
CA LYS A 132 21.36 -6.01 10.04
C LYS A 132 20.64 -5.07 11.01
N GLU A 133 20.74 -3.76 10.79
CA GLU A 133 20.04 -2.75 11.59
C GLU A 133 18.52 -2.82 11.41
N VAL A 134 18.06 -2.89 10.16
CA VAL A 134 16.64 -3.00 9.78
C VAL A 134 16.01 -4.27 10.38
N LEU A 135 16.76 -5.38 10.43
CA LEU A 135 16.26 -6.65 10.98
C LEU A 135 16.28 -6.72 12.51
N LYS A 136 17.15 -5.96 13.20
CA LYS A 136 17.37 -6.05 14.66
C LYS A 136 16.08 -5.92 15.47
N ASN A 137 15.18 -5.03 15.05
CA ASN A 137 13.89 -4.77 15.70
C ASN A 137 12.70 -5.10 14.77
N SER A 138 12.81 -6.15 13.95
CA SER A 138 11.79 -6.47 12.94
C SER A 138 10.65 -7.38 13.43
N LYS A 139 10.62 -7.73 14.73
CA LYS A 139 9.58 -8.63 15.28
C LYS A 139 8.28 -7.89 15.59
N ASP A 140 8.39 -6.68 16.11
CA ASP A 140 7.26 -5.86 16.54
C ASP A 140 7.03 -4.67 15.59
N PHE A 141 5.98 -3.91 15.86
CA PHE A 141 5.72 -2.67 15.16
C PHE A 141 6.91 -1.71 15.26
N ARG A 142 7.38 -1.28 14.09
CA ARG A 142 8.33 -0.18 13.96
C ARG A 142 8.17 0.50 12.61
N VAL A 143 8.47 1.79 12.58
CA VAL A 143 8.60 2.55 11.33
C VAL A 143 10.07 2.83 11.07
N HIS A 144 10.54 2.45 9.88
CA HIS A 144 11.91 2.72 9.44
C HIS A 144 11.93 3.34 8.04
N LEU A 145 12.65 4.44 7.87
CA LEU A 145 12.96 4.99 6.56
C LEU A 145 14.25 4.37 6.03
N LEU A 146 14.18 3.67 4.91
CA LEU A 146 15.33 3.30 4.09
C LEU A 146 15.53 4.38 3.02
N GLN A 147 16.42 5.34 3.31
CA GLN A 147 16.77 6.39 2.38
C GLN A 147 17.91 5.95 1.44
N GLY A 148 17.86 6.31 0.17
CA GLY A 148 19.01 6.11 -0.71
C GLY A 148 18.79 6.60 -2.12
N THR A 149 19.85 7.08 -2.77
CA THR A 149 19.75 7.58 -4.15
C THR A 149 19.25 6.51 -5.11
N THR A 150 18.63 6.89 -6.23
CA THR A 150 18.27 5.95 -7.31
C THR A 150 19.49 5.13 -7.71
N GLY A 151 19.30 3.82 -7.86
CA GLY A 151 20.39 2.88 -8.14
C GLY A 151 21.25 2.48 -6.93
N SER A 152 20.98 2.92 -5.69
CA SER A 152 21.74 2.45 -4.51
C SER A 152 21.41 1.03 -4.04
N GLY A 153 20.41 0.39 -4.67
CA GLY A 153 20.00 -0.99 -4.36
C GLY A 153 19.00 -1.13 -3.21
N LYS A 154 18.24 -0.07 -2.86
CA LYS A 154 17.15 -0.11 -1.85
C LYS A 154 16.23 -1.33 -2.01
N THR A 155 15.85 -1.64 -3.26
CA THR A 155 15.01 -2.80 -3.61
C THR A 155 15.55 -4.11 -3.04
N ILE A 156 16.86 -4.36 -3.19
CA ILE A 156 17.46 -5.62 -2.75
C ILE A 156 17.47 -5.70 -1.22
N VAL A 157 17.67 -4.57 -0.54
CA VAL A 157 17.62 -4.51 0.94
C VAL A 157 16.22 -4.85 1.44
N TYR A 158 15.15 -4.26 0.90
CA TYR A 158 13.81 -4.60 1.37
C TYR A 158 13.33 -5.97 0.87
N PHE A 159 13.80 -6.47 -0.28
CA PHE A 159 13.56 -7.87 -0.68
C PHE A 159 14.14 -8.86 0.33
N ARG A 160 15.33 -8.58 0.90
CA ARG A 160 15.90 -9.38 1.99
C ARG A 160 15.04 -9.35 3.26
N VAL A 161 14.47 -8.19 3.60
CA VAL A 161 13.53 -8.06 4.73
C VAL A 161 12.27 -8.89 4.49
N ILE A 162 11.73 -8.86 3.27
CA ILE A 162 10.58 -9.69 2.90
C ILE A 162 10.96 -11.17 2.97
N GLU A 163 12.10 -11.58 2.42
CA GLU A 163 12.61 -12.96 2.47
C GLU A 163 12.68 -13.49 3.91
N ASP A 164 13.19 -12.69 4.87
CA ASP A 164 13.19 -13.04 6.29
C ASP A 164 11.77 -13.33 6.82
N LYS A 165 10.78 -12.50 6.48
CA LYS A 165 9.38 -12.68 6.92
C LYS A 165 8.69 -13.85 6.24
N LEU A 166 8.99 -14.11 4.97
CA LEU A 166 8.49 -15.27 4.25
C LEU A 166 9.02 -16.58 4.85
N ASN A 167 10.29 -16.61 5.26
CA ASN A 167 10.89 -17.76 5.95
C ASN A 167 10.24 -18.03 7.32
N GLN A 168 9.63 -17.01 7.94
CA GLN A 168 8.82 -17.12 9.16
C GLN A 168 7.35 -17.49 8.88
N GLY A 169 7.02 -17.86 7.63
CA GLY A 169 5.68 -18.24 7.18
C GLY A 169 4.69 -17.08 7.13
N SER A 170 5.16 -15.83 7.07
CA SER A 170 4.32 -14.64 6.99
C SER A 170 4.13 -14.18 5.54
N GLN A 171 3.21 -13.26 5.32
CA GLN A 171 2.93 -12.60 4.05
C GLN A 171 3.52 -11.19 4.04
N ALA A 172 3.78 -10.64 2.86
CA ALA A 172 4.28 -9.28 2.70
C ALA A 172 3.41 -8.46 1.75
N LEU A 173 3.32 -7.15 2.04
CA LEU A 173 2.72 -6.17 1.15
C LEU A 173 3.80 -5.20 0.67
N ILE A 174 3.94 -5.03 -0.64
CA ILE A 174 4.73 -3.97 -1.26
C ILE A 174 3.74 -2.98 -1.89
N LEU A 175 3.68 -1.78 -1.33
CA LEU A 175 3.01 -0.63 -1.91
C LEU A 175 3.98 0.09 -2.85
N LEU A 176 3.51 0.33 -4.07
CA LEU A 176 4.16 1.14 -5.09
C LEU A 176 3.20 2.23 -5.58
N PRO A 177 3.71 3.38 -6.06
CA PRO A 177 2.93 4.26 -6.92
C PRO A 177 2.40 3.47 -8.12
N GLU A 178 1.22 3.81 -8.66
CA GLU A 178 0.61 3.03 -9.74
C GLU A 178 1.51 2.96 -10.98
N ILE A 179 2.28 4.02 -11.26
CA ILE A 179 3.31 4.06 -12.30
C ILE A 179 4.52 3.17 -12.03
N GLY A 180 4.78 2.84 -10.76
CA GLY A 180 5.88 1.97 -10.33
C GLY A 180 5.57 0.48 -10.50
N LEU A 181 4.30 0.12 -10.77
CA LEU A 181 3.87 -1.24 -11.09
C LEU A 181 4.25 -1.59 -12.53
N THR A 182 5.55 -1.65 -12.80
CA THR A 182 6.09 -1.98 -14.12
C THR A 182 6.38 -3.47 -14.24
N SER A 183 6.32 -3.99 -15.46
CA SER A 183 6.76 -5.36 -15.77
C SER A 183 8.23 -5.60 -15.41
N GLU A 184 9.06 -4.56 -15.42
CA GLU A 184 10.45 -4.62 -14.97
C GLU A 184 10.55 -4.90 -13.46
N PHE A 185 9.72 -4.25 -12.65
CA PHE A 185 9.67 -4.51 -11.21
C PHE A 185 9.22 -5.94 -10.91
N GLU A 186 8.17 -6.40 -11.61
CA GLU A 186 7.67 -7.78 -11.49
C GLU A 186 8.73 -8.82 -11.87
N LYS A 187 9.43 -8.59 -12.98
CA LYS A 187 10.53 -9.45 -13.41
C LYS A 187 11.64 -9.48 -12.37
N LYS A 188 12.06 -8.33 -11.86
CA LYS A 188 13.08 -8.23 -10.81
C LYS A 188 12.67 -8.96 -9.52
N PHE A 189 11.39 -8.86 -9.14
CA PHE A 189 10.84 -9.63 -8.04
C PHE A 189 10.94 -11.14 -8.32
N LYS A 190 10.50 -11.58 -9.49
CA LYS A 190 10.54 -12.99 -9.89
C LYS A 190 11.98 -13.52 -9.91
N ASP A 191 12.91 -12.78 -10.48
CA ASP A 191 14.34 -13.14 -10.55
C ASP A 191 14.96 -13.30 -9.15
N TYR A 192 14.52 -12.48 -8.18
CA TYR A 192 14.98 -12.55 -6.80
C TYR A 192 14.34 -13.70 -6.01
N PHE A 193 13.01 -13.79 -6.01
CA PHE A 193 12.27 -14.71 -5.15
C PHE A 193 12.04 -16.09 -5.79
N GLY A 194 12.19 -16.22 -7.10
CA GLY A 194 11.88 -17.42 -7.87
C GLY A 194 10.38 -17.65 -8.08
N PHE A 195 9.48 -16.82 -7.56
CA PHE A 195 8.04 -17.00 -7.73
C PHE A 195 7.35 -15.67 -8.08
N ASN A 196 6.12 -15.75 -8.60
CA ASN A 196 5.35 -14.56 -8.94
C ASN A 196 4.66 -13.97 -7.71
N ALA A 197 4.76 -12.65 -7.51
CA ALA A 197 3.88 -11.96 -6.58
C ALA A 197 2.47 -11.79 -7.16
N ALA A 198 1.47 -11.61 -6.29
CA ALA A 198 0.15 -11.17 -6.70
C ALA A 198 0.15 -9.67 -7.01
N ILE A 199 -0.28 -9.30 -8.22
CA ILE A 199 -0.35 -7.92 -8.67
C ILE A 199 -1.73 -7.33 -8.39
N TRP A 200 -1.79 -6.16 -7.76
CA TRP A 200 -3.05 -5.51 -7.41
C TRP A 200 -3.10 -4.02 -7.76
N HIS A 201 -3.88 -3.69 -8.81
CA HIS A 201 -4.21 -2.32 -9.21
C HIS A 201 -5.55 -2.26 -9.95
N SER A 202 -5.90 -1.07 -10.43
CA SER A 202 -7.15 -0.77 -11.15
C SER A 202 -7.40 -1.72 -12.33
N GLY A 203 -6.42 -1.90 -13.20
CA GLY A 203 -6.45 -2.72 -14.42
C GLY A 203 -6.50 -4.25 -14.23
N ILE A 204 -6.40 -4.77 -13.01
CA ILE A 204 -6.52 -6.22 -12.78
C ILE A 204 -7.98 -6.65 -12.87
N THR A 205 -8.23 -7.73 -13.64
CA THR A 205 -9.58 -8.26 -13.87
C THR A 205 -10.26 -8.71 -12.57
N GLN A 206 -11.59 -8.61 -12.53
CA GLN A 206 -12.37 -9.03 -11.34
C GLN A 206 -12.15 -10.50 -10.98
N LYS A 207 -12.03 -11.39 -11.98
CA LYS A 207 -11.73 -12.81 -11.77
C LYS A 207 -10.39 -13.00 -11.05
N ARG A 208 -9.35 -12.29 -11.48
CA ARG A 208 -8.02 -12.36 -10.85
C ARG A 208 -8.02 -11.73 -9.46
N LYS A 209 -8.72 -10.60 -9.27
CA LYS A 209 -8.92 -10.00 -7.94
C LYS A 209 -9.59 -10.98 -6.97
N LYS A 210 -10.60 -11.75 -7.41
CA LYS A 210 -11.26 -12.77 -6.58
C LYS A 210 -10.27 -13.86 -6.14
N ILE A 211 -9.43 -14.35 -7.04
CA ILE A 211 -8.37 -15.33 -6.74
C ILE A 211 -7.35 -14.75 -5.75
N ILE A 212 -6.89 -13.51 -5.97
CA ILE A 212 -5.91 -12.87 -5.08
C ILE A 212 -6.50 -12.66 -3.68
N TRP A 213 -7.71 -12.12 -3.60
CA TRP A 213 -8.39 -11.83 -2.32
C TRP A 213 -8.51 -13.10 -1.47
N SER A 214 -9.04 -14.17 -2.05
CA SER A 214 -9.21 -15.47 -1.36
C SER A 214 -7.89 -16.17 -1.07
N GLY A 215 -6.91 -16.08 -1.99
CA GLY A 215 -5.58 -16.64 -1.78
C GLY A 215 -4.84 -15.98 -0.62
N LEU A 216 -5.05 -14.67 -0.40
CA LEU A 216 -4.47 -13.94 0.74
C LEU A 216 -5.16 -14.27 2.06
N SER A 217 -6.50 -14.38 2.08
CA SER A 217 -7.27 -14.74 3.27
C SER A 217 -6.99 -16.17 3.74
N GLU A 218 -6.65 -17.06 2.81
CA GLU A 218 -6.25 -18.43 3.14
C GLU A 218 -4.75 -18.61 3.42
N GLY A 219 -3.94 -17.63 3.02
CA GLY A 219 -2.47 -17.66 3.12
C GLY A 219 -1.79 -18.48 2.03
N ASN A 220 -2.49 -18.77 0.93
CA ASN A 220 -1.94 -19.46 -0.25
C ASN A 220 -1.13 -18.51 -1.16
N ILE A 221 -1.25 -17.20 -0.97
CA ILE A 221 -0.45 -16.18 -1.69
C ILE A 221 0.43 -15.47 -0.66
N LYS A 222 1.73 -15.41 -0.93
CA LYS A 222 2.74 -14.93 0.05
C LYS A 222 3.05 -13.44 -0.06
N VAL A 223 3.03 -12.87 -1.26
CA VAL A 223 3.39 -11.48 -1.49
C VAL A 223 2.40 -10.80 -2.41
N VAL A 224 2.02 -9.58 -2.08
CA VAL A 224 1.31 -8.66 -2.96
C VAL A 224 2.23 -7.51 -3.35
N ILE A 225 2.28 -7.20 -4.63
CA ILE A 225 2.80 -5.94 -5.16
C ILE A 225 1.58 -5.17 -5.65
N GLY A 226 1.30 -3.99 -5.09
CA GLY A 226 0.09 -3.28 -5.45
C GLY A 226 0.13 -1.79 -5.22
N ALA A 227 -0.84 -1.12 -5.84
CA ALA A 227 -1.14 0.27 -5.57
C ALA A 227 -1.80 0.41 -4.19
N ARG A 228 -2.02 1.64 -3.75
CA ARG A 228 -2.68 2.02 -2.48
C ARG A 228 -3.88 1.16 -2.03
N SER A 229 -4.76 0.71 -2.93
CA SER A 229 -5.95 -0.07 -2.56
C SER A 229 -5.62 -1.49 -2.05
N SER A 230 -4.43 -2.01 -2.35
CA SER A 230 -3.96 -3.28 -1.82
C SER A 230 -3.75 -3.25 -0.30
N LEU A 231 -3.68 -2.05 0.30
CA LEU A 231 -3.65 -1.84 1.75
C LEU A 231 -4.86 -2.42 2.49
N PHE A 232 -5.97 -2.71 1.82
CA PHE A 232 -7.18 -3.25 2.46
C PHE A 232 -7.37 -4.75 2.19
N LEU A 233 -6.38 -5.43 1.61
CA LEU A 233 -6.48 -6.86 1.34
C LEU A 233 -6.46 -7.72 2.62
N PRO A 234 -7.16 -8.87 2.62
CA PRO A 234 -7.35 -9.70 3.80
C PRO A 234 -6.17 -10.65 4.05
N PHE A 235 -4.99 -10.12 4.39
CA PHE A 235 -3.84 -10.98 4.72
C PHE A 235 -4.13 -11.86 5.95
N LYS A 236 -4.01 -13.18 5.78
CA LYS A 236 -4.08 -14.14 6.89
C LYS A 236 -3.01 -13.88 7.96
N LYS A 237 -1.76 -13.65 7.53
CA LYS A 237 -0.62 -13.43 8.42
C LYS A 237 0.33 -12.40 7.79
N LEU A 238 -0.06 -11.12 7.79
CA LEU A 238 0.82 -10.05 7.37
C LEU A 238 2.04 -10.00 8.31
N GLY A 239 3.24 -9.88 7.76
CA GLY A 239 4.49 -9.84 8.52
C GLY A 239 5.35 -8.61 8.25
N VAL A 240 5.11 -7.89 7.14
CA VAL A 240 5.79 -6.63 6.82
C VAL A 240 5.00 -5.86 5.76
N ILE A 241 5.04 -4.53 5.87
CA ILE A 241 4.63 -3.61 4.80
C ILE A 241 5.85 -2.84 4.30
N ILE A 242 6.01 -2.76 2.98
CA ILE A 242 6.97 -1.88 2.31
C ILE A 242 6.17 -0.79 1.60
N VAL A 243 6.56 0.47 1.77
CA VAL A 243 6.01 1.60 1.01
C VAL A 243 7.15 2.20 0.21
N ASP A 244 7.23 1.86 -1.07
CA ASP A 244 8.27 2.37 -1.96
C ASP A 244 7.85 3.72 -2.55
N GLU A 245 8.85 4.56 -2.82
CA GLU A 245 8.68 5.99 -3.09
C GLU A 245 7.64 6.67 -2.19
N GLU A 246 7.82 6.56 -0.86
CA GLU A 246 6.84 7.00 0.14
C GLU A 246 6.36 8.46 0.01
N HIS A 247 7.17 9.34 -0.60
CA HIS A 247 6.84 10.74 -0.84
C HIS A 247 5.82 10.94 -1.98
N ASP A 248 5.52 9.90 -2.76
CA ASP A 248 4.69 10.00 -3.96
C ASP A 248 3.24 10.38 -3.60
N GLN A 249 2.72 11.40 -4.29
CA GLN A 249 1.40 11.94 -4.02
C GLN A 249 0.26 11.00 -4.41
N SER A 250 0.49 10.02 -5.29
CA SER A 250 -0.51 9.02 -5.69
C SER A 250 -1.00 8.16 -4.52
N TYR A 251 -0.27 8.13 -3.39
CA TYR A 251 -0.75 7.49 -2.17
C TYR A 251 -1.94 8.21 -1.52
N LYS A 252 -2.21 9.47 -1.87
CA LYS A 252 -3.41 10.19 -1.43
C LYS A 252 -4.62 9.76 -2.27
N GLN A 253 -5.72 9.43 -1.60
CA GLN A 253 -7.05 9.28 -2.19
C GLN A 253 -7.92 10.46 -1.83
N ASP A 254 -8.43 11.12 -2.85
CA ASP A 254 -9.34 12.27 -2.75
C ASP A 254 -10.75 11.95 -3.28
N GLU A 255 -10.94 10.79 -3.95
CA GLU A 255 -12.24 10.35 -4.44
C GLU A 255 -12.85 9.23 -3.59
N GLY A 256 -14.14 9.38 -3.25
CA GLY A 256 -14.90 8.37 -2.51
C GLY A 256 -14.52 8.31 -1.03
N VAL A 257 -13.64 7.38 -0.67
CA VAL A 257 -13.11 7.28 0.71
C VAL A 257 -11.76 7.95 0.75
N ASN A 258 -11.67 9.09 1.43
CA ASN A 258 -10.44 9.85 1.50
C ASN A 258 -9.48 9.24 2.54
N TYR A 259 -8.24 9.00 2.13
CA TYR A 259 -7.16 8.54 3.02
C TYR A 259 -5.79 8.78 2.38
N ASN A 260 -4.74 8.79 3.20
CA ASN A 260 -3.36 8.68 2.72
C ASN A 260 -2.87 7.25 2.96
N ALA A 261 -2.53 6.53 1.89
CA ALA A 261 -2.14 5.12 1.98
C ALA A 261 -0.84 4.90 2.76
N ARG A 262 0.13 5.83 2.72
CA ARG A 262 1.36 5.75 3.53
C ARG A 262 1.00 5.77 5.02
N ASP A 263 0.21 6.76 5.43
CA ASP A 263 -0.14 6.94 6.85
C ASP A 263 -1.03 5.79 7.33
N MET A 264 -1.98 5.35 6.50
CA MET A 264 -2.82 4.20 6.82
C MET A 264 -2.05 2.88 6.80
N ALA A 265 -0.97 2.76 6.02
CA ALA A 265 -0.08 1.61 6.09
C ALA A 265 0.68 1.55 7.42
N ILE A 266 1.13 2.71 7.94
CA ILE A 266 1.76 2.80 9.26
C ILE A 266 0.75 2.41 10.35
N ALA A 267 -0.48 2.93 10.27
CA ALA A 267 -1.54 2.56 11.21
C ALA A 267 -1.87 1.07 11.15
N ARG A 268 -2.01 0.49 9.94
CA ARG A 268 -2.24 -0.94 9.75
C ARG A 268 -1.10 -1.77 10.34
N ALA A 269 0.14 -1.38 10.08
CA ALA A 269 1.32 -2.03 10.64
C ALA A 269 1.32 -2.03 12.18
N SER A 270 0.86 -0.92 12.79
CA SER A 270 0.73 -0.80 14.24
C SER A 270 -0.33 -1.76 14.81
N PHE A 271 -1.50 -1.87 14.18
CA PHE A 271 -2.54 -2.80 14.64
C PHE A 271 -2.16 -4.27 14.45
N GLU A 272 -1.46 -4.58 13.37
CA GLU A 272 -0.98 -5.95 13.09
C GLU A 272 0.31 -6.28 13.87
N ASN A 273 0.87 -5.32 14.61
CA ASN A 273 2.18 -5.40 15.29
C ASN A 273 3.32 -5.88 14.38
N VAL A 274 3.46 -5.30 13.18
CA VAL A 274 4.49 -5.68 12.20
C VAL A 274 5.38 -4.51 11.82
N PRO A 275 6.63 -4.74 11.39
CA PRO A 275 7.48 -3.69 10.86
C PRO A 275 6.92 -3.11 9.56
N ILE A 276 7.08 -1.80 9.39
CA ILE A 276 6.89 -1.10 8.12
C ILE A 276 8.18 -0.39 7.72
N ASN A 277 8.53 -0.49 6.43
CA ASN A 277 9.67 0.22 5.86
C ASN A 277 9.18 1.21 4.81
N LEU A 278 9.41 2.50 5.06
CA LEU A 278 9.24 3.56 4.09
C LEU A 278 10.52 3.64 3.27
N VAL A 279 10.43 3.64 1.95
CA VAL A 279 11.60 3.55 1.07
C VAL A 279 11.54 4.71 0.08
N THR A 280 12.61 5.50 -0.01
CA THR A 280 12.70 6.56 -1.02
C THR A 280 14.11 7.16 -1.14
N ALA A 281 14.39 7.90 -2.21
CA ALA A 281 15.54 8.79 -2.28
C ALA A 281 15.31 10.13 -1.56
N VAL A 282 14.08 10.65 -1.61
CA VAL A 282 13.70 11.99 -1.15
C VAL A 282 12.56 11.87 -0.14
N PRO A 283 12.86 11.76 1.17
CA PRO A 283 11.83 11.61 2.18
C PRO A 283 10.89 12.81 2.17
N SER A 284 9.61 12.54 2.40
CA SER A 284 8.61 13.57 2.61
C SER A 284 8.95 14.40 3.85
N ILE A 285 8.42 15.62 3.90
CA ILE A 285 8.65 16.52 5.04
C ILE A 285 8.07 15.89 6.31
N GLU A 286 6.91 15.24 6.23
CA GLU A 286 6.27 14.56 7.37
C GLU A 286 7.12 13.39 7.87
N THR A 287 7.66 12.57 6.96
CA THR A 287 8.57 11.46 7.31
C THR A 287 9.83 12.00 7.96
N TYR A 288 10.44 13.05 7.41
CA TYR A 288 11.61 13.70 7.98
C TYR A 288 11.34 14.29 9.37
N ALA A 289 10.19 14.95 9.57
CA ALA A 289 9.78 15.49 10.86
C ALA A 289 9.61 14.39 11.91
N ASN A 290 9.02 13.25 11.55
CA ASN A 290 8.88 12.11 12.47
C ASN A 290 10.23 11.48 12.83
N ILE A 291 11.21 11.47 11.92
CA ILE A 291 12.60 11.08 12.22
C ILE A 291 13.23 12.05 13.21
N LYS A 292 13.10 13.36 12.97
CA LYS A 292 13.62 14.41 13.87
C LYS A 292 13.01 14.34 15.27
N ASN A 293 11.76 13.90 15.37
CA ASN A 293 11.05 13.69 16.63
C ASN A 293 11.26 12.27 17.21
N TYR A 294 12.24 11.50 16.71
CA TYR A 294 12.58 10.15 17.17
C TYR A 294 11.42 9.13 17.12
N LYS A 295 10.36 9.41 16.37
CA LYS A 295 9.25 8.46 16.15
C LYS A 295 9.64 7.38 15.15
N TYR A 296 10.42 7.73 14.13
CA TYR A 296 10.87 6.81 13.08
C TYR A 296 12.37 6.61 13.15
N SER A 297 12.80 5.36 12.98
CA SER A 297 14.21 5.06 12.72
C SER A 297 14.54 5.30 11.26
N PHE A 298 15.82 5.47 10.90
CA PHE A 298 16.21 5.61 9.50
C PHE A 298 17.61 5.04 9.25
N SER A 299 17.83 4.62 8.01
CA SER A 299 19.14 4.27 7.46
C SER A 299 19.32 4.94 6.11
N ARG A 300 20.57 5.19 5.70
CA ARG A 300 20.88 5.86 4.44
C ARG A 300 21.92 5.09 3.66
N LEU A 301 21.56 4.73 2.42
CA LEU A 301 22.45 4.22 1.38
C LEU A 301 22.97 5.41 0.57
N ILE A 302 24.24 5.77 0.79
CA ILE A 302 24.86 6.96 0.19
C ILE A 302 25.44 6.64 -1.18
N ASN A 303 26.03 5.45 -1.33
CA ASN A 303 26.73 5.07 -2.56
C ASN A 303 25.77 4.52 -3.62
N ARG A 304 25.88 5.03 -4.86
CA ARG A 304 25.22 4.45 -6.03
C ARG A 304 25.91 3.13 -6.40
N TYR A 305 25.12 2.18 -6.91
CA TYR A 305 25.67 0.98 -7.53
C TYR A 305 26.59 1.40 -8.70
N LYS A 306 27.84 0.91 -8.70
CA LYS A 306 28.90 1.21 -9.68
C LYS A 306 29.42 2.66 -9.70
N GLU A 307 29.35 3.42 -8.60
CA GLU A 307 30.02 4.73 -8.48
C GLU A 307 29.69 5.76 -9.59
N ALA A 308 28.49 5.70 -10.17
CA ALA A 308 28.10 6.63 -11.24
C ALA A 308 28.09 8.09 -10.75
N ASN A 309 28.88 8.95 -11.42
CA ASN A 309 28.98 10.38 -11.13
C ASN A 309 27.61 11.09 -11.20
N LEU A 310 27.45 12.15 -10.40
CA LEU A 310 26.30 13.05 -10.51
C LEU A 310 26.38 13.82 -11.84
N PRO A 311 25.24 14.09 -12.51
CA PRO A 311 25.25 14.93 -13.70
C PRO A 311 25.74 16.34 -13.36
N SER A 312 26.47 16.96 -14.29
CA SER A 312 26.82 18.37 -14.20
C SER A 312 25.56 19.23 -14.27
N HIS A 313 25.48 20.29 -13.47
CA HIS A 313 24.38 21.25 -13.50
C HIS A 313 24.89 22.67 -13.62
N GLN A 314 24.08 23.55 -14.20
CA GLN A 314 24.37 24.97 -14.32
C GLN A 314 23.13 25.77 -13.90
N ILE A 315 23.33 26.82 -13.11
CA ILE A 315 22.28 27.75 -12.70
C ILE A 315 22.35 28.98 -13.59
N ILE A 316 21.29 29.26 -14.35
CA ILE A 316 21.19 30.45 -15.19
C ILE A 316 20.43 31.54 -14.41
N ASN A 317 21.09 32.67 -14.15
CA ASN A 317 20.49 33.78 -13.41
C ASN A 317 19.70 34.70 -14.36
N LEU A 318 18.37 34.57 -14.36
CA LEU A 318 17.47 35.36 -15.20
C LEU A 318 17.44 36.87 -14.86
N LYS A 319 17.98 37.30 -13.70
CA LYS A 319 18.15 38.74 -13.41
C LYS A 319 19.26 39.37 -14.24
N LYS A 320 20.29 38.58 -14.59
CA LYS A 320 21.44 39.02 -15.40
C LYS A 320 21.18 38.79 -16.89
N ASN A 321 20.57 37.66 -17.23
CA ASN A 321 20.22 37.28 -18.60
C ASN A 321 18.76 37.62 -18.87
N LYS A 322 18.49 38.87 -19.28
CA LYS A 322 17.13 39.30 -19.63
C LYS A 322 16.56 38.41 -20.73
N LEU A 323 15.36 37.90 -20.48
CA LEU A 323 14.60 37.16 -21.49
C LEU A 323 14.32 38.06 -22.69
N SER A 324 14.42 37.52 -23.90
CA SER A 324 13.97 38.23 -25.10
C SER A 324 12.46 38.49 -25.01
N LYS A 325 11.98 39.53 -25.70
CA LYS A 325 10.54 39.83 -25.77
C LYS A 325 9.78 38.58 -26.22
N GLN A 326 8.70 38.24 -25.51
CA GLN A 326 7.86 37.06 -25.76
C GLN A 326 8.53 35.69 -25.54
N SER A 327 9.70 35.63 -24.91
CA SER A 327 10.34 34.36 -24.53
C SER A 327 10.21 34.07 -23.03
N TRP A 328 10.01 32.80 -22.72
CA TRP A 328 10.00 32.25 -21.35
C TRP A 328 11.32 31.53 -20.99
N ILE A 329 12.27 31.48 -21.93
CA ILE A 329 13.53 30.74 -21.82
C ILE A 329 14.69 31.68 -22.15
N SER A 330 15.75 31.66 -21.33
CA SER A 330 16.98 32.46 -21.57
C SER A 330 17.71 32.02 -22.83
N SER A 331 18.39 32.95 -23.50
CA SER A 331 19.29 32.67 -24.64
C SER A 331 20.27 31.53 -24.35
N ASP A 332 20.92 31.55 -23.18
CA ASP A 332 21.91 30.56 -22.78
C ASP A 332 21.33 29.13 -22.75
N ALA A 333 20.10 29.00 -22.24
CA ALA A 333 19.39 27.72 -22.23
C ALA A 333 18.98 27.30 -23.65
N VAL A 334 18.52 28.24 -24.49
CA VAL A 334 18.17 27.96 -25.89
C VAL A 334 19.39 27.45 -26.67
N ASP A 335 20.57 28.03 -26.45
CA ASP A 335 21.80 27.62 -27.13
C ASP A 335 22.22 26.21 -26.70
N LYS A 336 22.13 25.91 -25.40
CA LYS A 336 22.36 24.55 -24.88
C LYS A 336 21.37 23.52 -25.44
N VAL A 337 20.10 23.89 -25.55
CA VAL A 337 19.06 23.05 -26.15
C VAL A 337 19.38 22.76 -27.62
N LYS A 338 19.75 23.79 -28.40
CA LYS A 338 20.15 23.62 -29.81
C LYS A 338 21.38 22.73 -29.95
N GLU A 339 22.38 22.89 -29.09
CA GLU A 339 23.58 22.04 -29.04
C GLU A 339 23.20 20.56 -28.88
N HIS A 340 22.38 20.25 -27.88
CA HIS A 340 21.94 18.87 -27.62
C HIS A 340 21.05 18.31 -28.74
N LEU A 341 20.13 19.12 -29.30
CA LEU A 341 19.27 18.70 -30.42
C LEU A 341 20.07 18.42 -31.70
N LYS A 342 21.12 19.21 -31.99
CA LYS A 342 22.03 18.95 -33.12
C LYS A 342 22.73 17.59 -33.00
N LEU A 343 22.98 17.13 -31.77
CA LEU A 343 23.56 15.81 -31.49
C LEU A 343 22.50 14.68 -31.50
N GLY A 344 21.25 14.98 -31.83
CA GLY A 344 20.16 14.00 -31.82
C GLY A 344 19.65 13.62 -30.42
N ASN A 345 20.07 14.34 -29.38
CA ASN A 345 19.58 14.10 -28.02
C ASN A 345 18.16 14.62 -27.84
N GLN A 346 17.44 14.08 -26.86
CA GLN A 346 16.13 14.58 -26.43
C GLN A 346 16.27 15.56 -25.28
N ILE A 347 15.36 16.55 -25.23
CA ILE A 347 15.29 17.56 -24.18
C ILE A 347 13.96 17.45 -23.45
N LEU A 348 14.00 17.53 -22.12
CA LEU A 348 12.83 17.57 -21.27
C LEU A 348 12.76 18.91 -20.54
N PHE A 349 11.67 19.65 -20.74
CA PHE A 349 11.38 20.87 -19.98
C PHE A 349 10.39 20.55 -18.85
N PHE A 350 10.72 20.99 -17.64
CA PHE A 350 9.82 20.92 -16.51
C PHE A 350 9.18 22.29 -16.27
N ILE A 351 7.86 22.31 -16.19
CA ILE A 351 7.06 23.48 -15.83
C ILE A 351 6.16 23.13 -14.65
N ASN A 352 5.62 24.15 -13.98
CA ASN A 352 4.64 23.96 -12.93
C ASN A 352 3.41 23.22 -13.47
N ARG A 353 2.68 22.54 -12.56
CA ARG A 353 1.43 21.86 -12.91
C ARG A 353 0.43 22.83 -13.51
N ARG A 354 -0.40 22.33 -14.44
CA ARG A 354 -1.48 23.11 -15.05
C ARG A 354 -2.41 23.68 -13.97
N GLY A 355 -2.79 24.95 -14.09
CA GLY A 355 -3.64 25.63 -13.11
C GLY A 355 -2.90 26.10 -11.85
N PHE A 356 -1.56 26.11 -11.86
CA PHE A 356 -0.77 26.70 -10.79
C PHE A 356 -1.13 28.18 -10.57
N ALA A 357 -1.51 28.53 -9.35
CA ALA A 357 -1.73 29.93 -8.95
C ALA A 357 -0.37 30.62 -8.75
N PRO A 358 -0.02 31.62 -9.57
CA PRO A 358 1.32 32.23 -9.53
C PRO A 358 1.56 33.15 -8.32
N TYR A 359 0.51 33.49 -7.58
CA TYR A 359 0.54 34.32 -6.37
C TYR A 359 -0.43 33.73 -5.34
N VAL A 360 0.05 33.53 -4.11
CA VAL A 360 -0.76 33.39 -2.89
C VAL A 360 -0.42 34.54 -1.98
#